data_AF-A0A946ABS8-F1
#
_entry.id   AF-A0A946ABS8-F1
#
_cell.length_a   1.000
_cell.length_b   1.000
_cell.length_c   1.000
_cell.angle_alpha   90.00
_cell.angle_beta   90.00
_cell.angle_gamma   90.00
#
_symmetry.space_group_name_H-M   'P 1'
#
loop_
_entity.id
_entity.type
_entity.pdbx_description
1 polymer ?
#
loop_
_entity_poly.entity_id
_entity_poly.type
_entity_poly.pdbx_seq_one_letter_code
_entity_poly.pdbx_strand_id
1 'polypeptide(L)' 'GRKDDTLPDRMLHTPAPSGTQKGMVAKLDEMLPEYYEMRGWDEEGQPRGQTLSRLGLA' A
#
# COMPACT_ATOMS: atom_id res chain seq x y z
N GLY A 1 -7.08 -5.95 -5.27
CA GLY A 1 -7.29 -5.98 -3.80
C GLY A 1 -5.96 -6.29 -3.14
N ARG A 2 -5.86 -6.38 -1.82
CA ARG A 2 -4.54 -6.45 -1.11
C ARG A 2 -3.47 -7.34 -1.77
N LYS A 3 -3.85 -8.53 -2.28
CA LYS A 3 -2.93 -9.47 -2.97
C LYS A 3 -2.34 -8.93 -4.30
N ASP A 4 -3.07 -8.07 -4.99
CA ASP A 4 -2.71 -7.47 -6.28
C ASP A 4 -2.03 -6.10 -6.07
N ASP A 5 -2.25 -5.48 -4.90
CA ASP A 5 -1.69 -4.18 -4.52
C ASP A 5 -0.25 -4.34 -4.02
N THR A 6 0.62 -4.86 -4.89
CA THR A 6 2.02 -5.14 -4.60
C THR A 6 2.95 -4.53 -5.65
N LEU A 7 4.26 -4.66 -5.41
CA LEU A 7 5.32 -4.24 -6.32
C LEU A 7 6.06 -5.47 -6.88
N PRO A 8 6.82 -5.31 -7.98
CA PRO A 8 7.72 -6.36 -8.44
C PRO A 8 8.68 -6.81 -7.33
N ASP A 9 8.93 -8.11 -7.26
CA ASP A 9 9.78 -8.77 -6.24
C ASP A 9 11.11 -8.04 -5.99
N ARG A 10 11.77 -7.61 -7.06
CA ARG A 10 13.02 -6.85 -7.01
C ARG A 10 12.92 -5.60 -6.14
N MET A 11 11.80 -4.86 -6.19
CA MET A 11 11.64 -3.63 -5.41
C MET A 11 11.45 -3.89 -3.91
N LEU A 12 10.90 -5.06 -3.56
CA LEU A 12 10.62 -5.46 -2.18
C LEU A 12 11.82 -6.12 -1.53
N HIS A 13 12.68 -6.78 -2.32
CA HIS A 13 13.71 -7.67 -1.76
C HIS A 13 15.13 -7.43 -2.27
N THR A 14 15.33 -6.70 -3.37
CA THR A 14 16.68 -6.39 -3.88
C THR A 14 17.06 -4.96 -3.50
N PRO A 15 18.04 -4.77 -2.60
CA PRO A 15 18.50 -3.45 -2.21
C PRO A 15 19.00 -2.62 -3.40
N ALA A 16 18.76 -1.31 -3.37
CA ALA A 16 19.28 -0.42 -4.41
C ALA A 16 20.82 -0.51 -4.46
N PRO A 17 21.42 -0.71 -5.64
CA PRO A 17 22.86 -0.99 -5.75
C PRO A 17 23.73 0.25 -5.52
N SER A 18 23.18 1.45 -5.72
CA SER A 18 23.90 2.73 -5.68
C SER A 18 22.94 3.90 -5.43
N GLY A 19 23.49 5.11 -5.35
CA GLY A 19 22.73 6.34 -5.10
C GLY A 19 22.45 6.60 -3.61
N THR A 20 21.63 7.62 -3.33
CA THR A 20 21.28 8.04 -1.96
C THR A 20 20.55 6.97 -1.17
N GLN A 21 19.74 6.16 -1.85
CA GLN A 21 18.98 5.06 -1.27
C GLN A 21 19.72 3.71 -1.33
N LYS A 22 21.04 3.71 -1.58
CA LYS A 22 21.84 2.47 -1.64
C LYS A 22 21.59 1.60 -0.41
N GLY A 23 21.32 0.31 -0.63
CA GLY A 23 21.05 -0.64 0.45
C GLY A 23 19.59 -0.69 0.92
N MET A 24 18.71 0.18 0.39
CA MET A 24 17.31 0.22 0.78
C MET A 24 16.41 -0.56 -0.19
N VAL A 25 15.29 -1.07 0.33
CA VAL A 25 14.16 -1.63 -0.43
C VAL A 25 12.88 -0.81 -0.16
N ALA A 26 11.83 -1.02 -0.95
CA ALA A 26 10.54 -0.40 -0.70
C ALA A 26 9.88 -1.01 0.56
N LYS A 27 9.46 -0.15 1.50
CA LYS A 27 8.77 -0.52 2.75
C LYS A 27 7.26 -0.60 2.55
N LEU A 28 6.83 -1.37 1.54
CA LEU A 28 5.43 -1.42 1.14
C LEU A 28 4.53 -2.01 2.24
N ASP A 29 5.03 -2.97 2.98
CA ASP A 29 4.37 -3.61 4.13
C ASP A 29 4.07 -2.62 5.27
N GLU A 30 4.93 -1.63 5.47
CA GLU A 30 4.69 -0.52 6.41
C GLU A 30 3.70 0.50 5.83
N MET A 31 3.87 0.89 4.56
CA MET A 31 3.12 1.99 3.95
C MET A 31 1.68 1.64 3.52
N LEU A 32 1.44 0.41 3.07
CA LEU A 32 0.14 0.02 2.50
C LEU A 32 -0.99 0.00 3.54
N PRO A 33 -0.80 -0.52 4.77
CA PRO A 33 -1.81 -0.44 5.82
C PRO A 33 -2.17 1.00 6.20
N GLU A 34 -1.15 1.88 6.33
CA GLU A 34 -1.38 3.30 6.61
C GLU A 34 -2.19 3.97 5.49
N TYR A 35 -1.88 3.62 4.24
CA TYR A 35 -2.61 4.11 3.07
C TYR A 35 -4.09 3.71 3.10
N TYR A 36 -4.40 2.45 3.43
CA TYR A 36 -5.79 2.00 3.52
C TYR A 36 -6.55 2.71 4.64
N GLU A 37 -5.95 2.85 5.82
CA GLU A 37 -6.61 3.56 6.92
C GLU A 37 -6.88 5.03 6.57
N MET A 38 -5.91 5.74 5.98
CA MET A 38 -6.09 7.12 5.51
C MET A 38 -7.20 7.24 4.46
N ARG A 39 -7.42 6.21 3.64
CA ARG A 39 -8.48 6.17 2.64
C ARG A 39 -9.83 5.72 3.20
N GLY A 40 -9.86 5.27 4.46
CA GLY A 40 -11.02 4.66 5.09
C GLY A 40 -11.39 3.34 4.42
N TRP A 41 -10.37 2.55 4.08
CA TRP A 41 -10.46 1.21 3.51
C TRP A 41 -10.16 0.16 4.60
N ASP A 42 -10.56 -1.08 4.36
CA ASP A 42 -10.20 -2.22 5.22
C ASP A 42 -8.84 -2.83 4.83
N GLU A 43 -8.43 -3.86 5.57
CA GLU A 43 -7.14 -4.51 5.39
C GLU A 43 -7.03 -5.24 4.04
N GLU A 44 -8.17 -5.64 3.46
CA GLU A 44 -8.30 -6.26 2.14
C GLU A 44 -8.23 -5.26 0.98
N GLY A 45 -8.14 -3.97 1.29
CA GLY A 45 -8.06 -2.88 0.32
C GLY A 45 -9.42 -2.52 -0.27
N GLN A 46 -10.52 -2.74 0.45
CA GLN A 46 -11.86 -2.35 0.05
C GLN A 46 -12.34 -1.11 0.81
N PRO A 47 -13.07 -0.18 0.18
CA PRO A 47 -13.65 0.95 0.90
C PRO A 47 -14.65 0.49 1.96
N ARG A 48 -14.49 0.98 3.20
CA ARG A 48 -15.48 0.73 4.26
C ARG A 48 -16.82 1.36 3.89
N GLY A 49 -17.92 0.81 4.40
CA GLY A 49 -19.27 1.35 4.18
C GLY A 49 -19.39 2.84 4.50
N GLN A 50 -18.78 3.30 5.60
CA GLN A 50 -18.71 4.73 5.95
C GLN A 50 -18.08 5.61 4.86
N THR A 51 -17.06 5.08 4.16
CA THR A 51 -16.38 5.77 3.07
C THR A 51 -17.27 5.81 1.83
N LEU A 52 -17.95 4.71 1.51
CA LEU A 52 -18.92 4.66 0.41
C LEU A 52 -20.09 5.63 0.64
N SER A 53 -20.68 5.63 1.84
CA SER A 53 -21.77 6.56 2.18
C SER A 53 -21.33 8.02 2.11
N ARG A 54 -20.15 8.35 2.67
CA ARG A 54 -19.57 9.71 2.60
C ARG A 54 -19.36 10.18 1.16
N LEU A 55 -19.09 9.25 0.24
CA LEU A 55 -18.86 9.53 -1.18
C LEU A 55 -20.14 9.38 -2.04
N GLY A 56 -21.28 9.01 -1.47
CA GLY A 56 -22.54 8.81 -2.20
C GLY A 56 -22.57 7.57 -3.10
N LEU A 57 -21.82 6.53 -2.74
CA LEU A 57 -21.66 5.28 -3.50
C LEU A 57 -22.24 4.05 -2.78
N ALA A 58 -23.02 4.28 -1.72
CA ALA A 58 -23.64 3.23 -0.90
C ALA A 58 -25.01 2.82 -1.44
#